data_AF-A0A2M9R4F1-F1
#
_entry.id   AF-A0A2M9R4F1-F1
#
_cell.length_a   1.000
_cell.length_b   1.000
_cell.length_c   1.000
_cell.angle_alpha   90.00
_cell.angle_beta   90.00
_cell.angle_gamma   90.00
#
_symmetry.space_group_name_H-M   'P 1'
#
loop_
_entity.id
_entity.type
_entity.pdbx_description
1 polymer ?
#
loop_
_entity_poly.entity_id
_entity_poly.type
_entity_poly.pdbx_seq_one_letter_code
_entity_poly.pdbx_strand_id
1 'polypeptide(L)'
;MKHFNKLFVAAAMLGTMTAAQAQTEDQPWAVGVGMNALDGGRSSVATGFGDRFGQYFQTDNWSMLPSVSTLSVHRYLGSNLSFGVVGSVNKMTKMVNPLNPGGFDNIVMDGGVITDADFNGQRTVDAVDMMYYGIDGQFRYSIGGLIGSKWFDPSVHVGGGYAFLGKASSGNVNGGLGLTIWFSENIGLSLSSTYKYQFEDGQEELYSFERGNDISVPSHLQHMAGFTFRFGGKDTDGDGVLDKYDECPELPGLVELNGCPDTDGDGIIDPEDDCPFEAGLPEYNGCPDDDGDGVPNHQDACPDEFGPAENNGCPWGDTDGDGVLDNVDKCPEEAGPAENDGCPWPDTDGDGVPDHEDECPKIAGPASNNGCPEVEEKHIKELNDYGKTILFNTGKSTFQEQSYAVLNEMARVMKQFPTAKFVVEGHTDSTGSDKINDPLSLDRAKAVQDYLISQGVKADRLSAEGFGSKRPIDTNKTAAGRANNRRTEVRLVK
;
A
#
# COMPACT_ATOMS: atom_id res chain seq x y z
N MET A 1 6.33 53.97 33.47
CA MET A 1 6.44 53.71 32.01
C MET A 1 7.87 53.32 31.61
N LYS A 2 8.44 52.20 32.08
CA LYS A 2 9.81 51.77 31.68
C LYS A 2 9.93 50.29 31.24
N HIS A 3 8.83 49.54 31.21
CA HIS A 3 8.85 48.11 30.85
C HIS A 3 8.04 47.76 29.58
N PHE A 4 7.30 48.71 29.00
CA PHE A 4 6.47 48.45 27.81
C PHE A 4 7.31 48.26 26.53
N ASN A 5 8.46 48.93 26.40
CA ASN A 5 9.33 48.82 25.23
C ASN A 5 10.04 47.46 25.11
N LYS A 6 10.14 46.68 26.19
CA LYS A 6 10.84 45.38 26.18
C LYS A 6 9.94 44.22 25.73
N LEU A 7 8.63 44.32 25.96
CA LEU A 7 7.64 43.37 25.44
C LEU A 7 7.43 43.53 23.92
N PHE A 8 7.53 44.76 23.41
CA PHE A 8 7.35 45.06 21.99
C PHE A 8 8.50 44.54 21.11
N VAL A 9 9.73 44.61 21.62
CA VAL A 9 10.92 44.10 20.90
C VAL A 9 11.05 42.57 21.02
N ALA A 10 10.55 41.98 22.10
CA ALA A 10 10.50 40.52 22.24
C ALA A 10 9.43 39.88 21.32
N ALA A 11 8.28 40.54 21.11
CA ALA A 11 7.26 40.08 20.17
C ALA A 11 7.70 40.20 18.70
N ALA A 12 8.55 41.18 18.37
CA ALA A 12 9.04 41.41 17.01
C ALA A 12 10.16 40.44 16.57
N MET A 13 10.81 39.72 17.49
CA MET A 13 11.91 38.80 17.17
C MET A 13 11.54 37.31 17.12
N LEU A 14 10.28 36.94 17.39
CA LEU A 14 9.82 35.53 17.39
C LEU A 14 9.02 35.13 16.15
N GLY A 15 8.86 36.01 15.15
CA GLY A 15 8.20 35.70 13.88
C GLY A 15 9.19 35.12 12.86
N THR A 16 9.54 33.84 13.00
CA THR A 16 10.21 33.09 11.93
C THR A 16 9.35 33.07 10.68
N MET A 17 10.00 33.24 9.54
CA MET A 17 9.39 33.44 8.23
C MET A 17 8.59 32.22 7.76
N THR A 18 7.28 32.35 7.73
CA THR A 18 6.40 31.61 6.82
C THR A 18 5.38 32.56 6.19
N ALA A 19 4.92 32.18 5.02
CA ALA A 19 4.36 33.04 3.98
C ALA A 19 2.97 33.58 4.33
N ALA A 20 2.86 34.87 4.63
CA ALA A 20 1.58 35.54 4.81
C ALA A 20 0.77 35.61 3.49
N GLN A 21 -0.55 35.47 3.59
CA GLN A 21 -1.50 35.73 2.49
C GLN A 21 -2.40 36.92 2.87
N ALA A 22 -3.15 37.48 1.94
CA ALA A 22 -4.25 38.41 2.25
C ALA A 22 -5.37 37.67 3.01
N GLN A 23 -6.45 38.34 3.50
CA GLN A 23 -7.64 37.60 3.99
C GLN A 23 -8.04 36.53 2.98
N THR A 24 -8.02 35.27 3.39
CA THR A 24 -8.25 34.11 2.54
C THR A 24 -9.50 33.37 2.96
N GLU A 25 -9.92 32.41 2.14
CA GLU A 25 -10.96 31.44 2.50
C GLU A 25 -10.64 30.73 3.82
N ASP A 26 -9.36 30.39 4.03
CA ASP A 26 -8.83 29.74 5.24
C ASP A 26 -8.83 30.64 6.49
N GLN A 27 -8.99 31.96 6.34
CA GLN A 27 -9.01 32.91 7.47
C GLN A 27 -10.04 34.01 7.17
N PRO A 28 -11.34 33.66 7.20
CA PRO A 28 -12.39 34.48 6.67
C PRO A 28 -12.73 35.68 7.55
N TRP A 29 -12.32 35.70 8.82
CA TRP A 29 -12.58 36.83 9.70
C TRP A 29 -11.31 37.63 9.94
N ALA A 30 -11.44 38.94 10.03
CA ALA A 30 -10.41 39.78 10.62
C ALA A 30 -10.98 40.85 11.55
N VAL A 31 -10.33 41.05 12.68
CA VAL A 31 -10.62 42.09 13.65
C VAL A 31 -9.47 43.08 13.69
N GLY A 32 -9.75 44.36 13.45
CA GLY A 32 -8.77 45.43 13.52
C GLY A 32 -9.00 46.34 14.70
N VAL A 33 -7.93 46.71 15.41
CA VAL A 33 -7.97 47.61 16.57
C VAL A 33 -6.89 48.66 16.39
N GLY A 34 -7.25 49.93 16.53
CA GLY A 34 -6.33 51.01 16.22
C GLY A 34 -6.77 52.38 16.67
N MET A 35 -6.12 53.38 16.10
CA MET A 35 -6.38 54.80 16.33
C MET A 35 -6.82 55.48 15.04
N ASN A 36 -7.59 56.56 15.16
CA ASN A 36 -7.94 57.41 14.02
C ASN A 36 -7.52 58.87 14.22
N ALA A 37 -7.37 59.57 13.11
CA ALA A 37 -7.20 61.01 13.03
C ALA A 37 -8.20 61.59 12.02
N LEU A 38 -8.82 62.72 12.35
CA LEU A 38 -9.81 63.41 11.52
C LEU A 38 -9.25 64.77 11.08
N ASP A 39 -9.40 65.14 9.81
CA ASP A 39 -8.88 66.41 9.26
C ASP A 39 -9.76 67.64 9.57
N GLY A 40 -10.88 67.47 10.30
CA GLY A 40 -11.75 68.58 10.70
C GLY A 40 -12.54 69.23 9.56
N GLY A 41 -12.68 68.55 8.41
CA GLY A 41 -13.47 69.04 7.28
C GLY A 41 -12.73 69.99 6.33
N ARG A 42 -11.40 70.04 6.39
CA ARG A 42 -10.59 70.92 5.51
C ARG A 42 -10.53 70.43 4.07
N SER A 43 -10.59 69.12 3.86
CA SER A 43 -10.63 68.51 2.52
C SER A 43 -11.89 68.86 1.72
N SER A 44 -13.01 69.20 2.38
CA SER A 44 -14.27 69.53 1.70
C SER A 44 -14.33 70.99 1.24
N VAL A 45 -13.69 71.91 1.97
CA VAL A 45 -13.74 73.37 1.76
C VAL A 45 -12.68 73.94 0.79
N ALA A 46 -11.65 73.18 0.42
CA ALA A 46 -10.63 73.63 -0.51
C ALA A 46 -11.17 73.76 -1.96
N THR A 47 -10.85 74.84 -2.67
CA THR A 47 -11.46 75.17 -3.97
C THR A 47 -10.75 74.56 -5.18
N GLY A 48 -9.47 74.18 -5.05
CA GLY A 48 -8.68 73.53 -6.11
C GLY A 48 -8.25 72.10 -5.77
N PHE A 49 -8.02 71.27 -6.79
CA PHE A 49 -7.55 69.88 -6.61
C PHE A 49 -6.18 69.80 -5.89
N GLY A 50 -5.24 70.68 -6.23
CA GLY A 50 -3.92 70.74 -5.59
C GLY A 50 -4.00 71.09 -4.11
N ASP A 51 -4.89 72.01 -3.74
CA ASP A 51 -5.11 72.41 -2.36
C ASP A 51 -5.80 71.31 -1.56
N ARG A 52 -6.80 70.63 -2.16
CA ARG A 52 -7.43 69.42 -1.59
C ARG A 52 -6.41 68.30 -1.37
N PHE A 53 -5.50 68.08 -2.32
CA PHE A 53 -4.45 67.07 -2.21
C PHE A 53 -3.40 67.42 -1.13
N GLY A 54 -3.05 68.70 -1.00
CA GLY A 54 -2.11 69.16 0.03
C GLY A 54 -2.61 68.95 1.47
N GLN A 55 -3.92 68.99 1.70
CA GLN A 55 -4.52 68.78 3.02
C GLN A 55 -4.33 67.35 3.56
N TYR A 56 -4.11 66.36 2.69
CA TYR A 56 -3.91 64.95 3.10
C TYR A 56 -2.69 64.74 4.02
N PHE A 57 -1.69 65.62 3.95
CA PHE A 57 -0.42 65.46 4.67
C PHE A 57 -0.20 66.53 5.76
N GLN A 58 -1.15 67.44 5.96
CA GLN A 58 -1.04 68.52 6.97
C GLN A 58 -1.52 68.05 8.34
N THR A 59 -0.62 67.44 9.10
CA THR A 59 -0.90 66.85 10.42
C THR A 59 -1.30 67.86 11.48
N ASP A 60 -0.95 69.14 11.31
CA ASP A 60 -1.29 70.21 12.27
C ASP A 60 -2.81 70.40 12.40
N ASN A 61 -3.58 69.94 11.42
CA ASN A 61 -5.03 70.08 11.37
C ASN A 61 -5.77 68.83 11.87
N TRP A 62 -5.05 67.79 12.26
CA TRP A 62 -5.67 66.53 12.66
C TRP A 62 -6.16 66.56 14.10
N SER A 63 -7.41 66.17 14.28
CA SER A 63 -8.00 65.83 15.57
C SER A 63 -7.78 64.33 15.84
N MET A 64 -7.16 64.00 16.96
CA MET A 64 -6.90 62.61 17.35
C MET A 64 -7.18 62.40 18.83
N LEU A 65 -7.70 61.22 19.15
CA LEU A 65 -7.79 60.75 20.52
C LEU A 65 -6.56 59.84 20.79
N PRO A 66 -5.70 60.13 21.78
CA PRO A 66 -4.47 59.37 22.02
C PRO A 66 -4.74 58.03 22.75
N SER A 67 -5.74 57.28 22.29
CA SER A 67 -6.12 55.96 22.77
C SER A 67 -6.67 55.12 21.62
N VAL A 68 -6.82 53.81 21.85
CA VAL A 68 -7.61 52.95 20.95
C VAL A 68 -8.97 53.58 20.74
N SER A 69 -9.28 53.85 19.48
CA SER A 69 -10.38 54.68 19.03
C SER A 69 -11.06 54.13 17.78
N THR A 70 -10.60 52.98 17.29
CA THR A 70 -11.23 52.25 16.18
C THR A 70 -11.30 50.77 16.47
N LEU A 71 -12.40 50.16 16.05
CA LEU A 71 -12.61 48.72 16.00
C LEU A 71 -13.20 48.40 14.62
N SER A 72 -12.64 47.42 13.93
CA SER A 72 -13.15 46.95 12.65
C SER A 72 -13.33 45.44 12.70
N VAL A 73 -14.38 44.94 12.06
CA VAL A 73 -14.59 43.51 11.84
C VAL A 73 -14.90 43.33 10.37
N HIS A 74 -14.09 42.54 9.67
CA HIS A 74 -14.25 42.23 8.27
C HIS A 74 -14.45 40.72 8.10
N ARG A 75 -15.30 40.35 7.15
CA ARG A 75 -15.47 38.98 6.67
C ARG A 75 -15.12 38.90 5.19
N TYR A 76 -14.25 37.95 4.84
CA TYR A 76 -13.92 37.59 3.47
C TYR A 76 -15.14 37.01 2.77
N LEU A 77 -15.41 37.49 1.56
CA LEU A 77 -16.55 37.10 0.72
C LEU A 77 -16.14 36.34 -0.55
N GLY A 78 -14.83 36.16 -0.78
CA GLY A 78 -14.30 35.56 -2.00
C GLY A 78 -13.69 36.57 -2.97
N SER A 79 -12.83 36.10 -3.86
CA SER A 79 -12.20 36.90 -4.93
C SER A 79 -11.53 38.21 -4.45
N ASN A 80 -10.78 38.17 -3.34
CA ASN A 80 -10.14 39.33 -2.70
C ASN A 80 -11.10 40.40 -2.16
N LEU A 81 -12.41 40.13 -2.12
CA LEU A 81 -13.42 41.03 -1.56
C LEU A 81 -13.72 40.66 -0.11
N SER A 82 -13.79 41.65 0.76
CA SER A 82 -14.32 41.51 2.11
C SER A 82 -15.35 42.60 2.41
N PHE A 83 -16.31 42.27 3.27
CA PHE A 83 -17.24 43.24 3.84
C PHE A 83 -16.95 43.39 5.32
N GLY A 84 -16.95 44.61 5.83
CA GLY A 84 -16.78 44.82 7.25
C GLY A 84 -17.50 46.03 7.80
N VAL A 85 -17.59 46.05 9.13
CA VAL A 85 -18.10 47.17 9.90
C VAL A 85 -16.94 47.81 10.64
N VAL A 86 -16.80 49.12 10.50
CA VAL A 86 -15.77 49.93 11.15
C VAL A 86 -16.44 50.91 12.09
N GLY A 87 -16.21 50.72 13.39
CA GLY A 87 -16.57 51.66 14.44
C GLY A 87 -15.41 52.58 14.77
N SER A 88 -15.69 53.85 14.99
CA SER A 88 -14.68 54.82 15.38
C SER A 88 -15.20 55.85 16.37
N VAL A 89 -14.32 56.30 17.26
CA VAL A 89 -14.55 57.35 18.25
C VAL A 89 -13.42 58.35 18.11
N ASN A 90 -13.67 59.63 18.18
CA ASN A 90 -12.61 60.63 18.24
C ASN A 90 -13.09 61.85 19.02
N LYS A 91 -12.21 62.82 19.22
CA LYS A 91 -12.53 64.12 19.79
C LYS A 91 -12.07 65.19 18.82
N MET A 92 -13.02 65.88 18.20
CA MET A 92 -12.73 66.98 17.29
C MET A 92 -12.47 68.26 18.07
N THR A 93 -11.23 68.74 17.96
CA THR A 93 -10.75 69.98 18.59
C THR A 93 -10.55 71.09 17.56
N LYS A 94 -10.40 70.73 16.28
CA LYS A 94 -10.19 71.67 15.16
C LYS A 94 -11.20 71.39 14.06
N MET A 95 -11.94 72.40 13.63
CA MET A 95 -12.88 72.31 12.51
C MET A 95 -12.80 73.56 11.62
N VAL A 96 -13.20 73.43 10.35
CA VAL A 96 -13.34 74.58 9.46
C VAL A 96 -14.81 74.83 9.15
N ASN A 97 -15.23 76.08 9.34
CA ASN A 97 -16.58 76.51 9.03
C ASN A 97 -16.60 77.20 7.65
N PRO A 98 -17.42 76.75 6.69
CA PRO A 98 -17.47 77.33 5.35
C PRO A 98 -18.13 78.72 5.26
N LEU A 99 -18.46 79.40 6.36
CA LEU A 99 -19.08 80.74 6.36
C LEU A 99 -18.22 81.77 5.60
N ASN A 100 -18.61 82.00 4.34
CA ASN A 100 -18.43 83.12 3.42
C ASN A 100 -17.18 84.06 3.58
N PRO A 101 -16.41 84.32 2.49
CA PRO A 101 -15.30 85.30 2.49
C PRO A 101 -15.75 86.77 2.61
N GLY A 102 -17.06 87.05 2.60
CA GLY A 102 -17.64 88.39 2.78
C GLY A 102 -18.14 88.58 4.20
N GLY A 103 -17.38 89.33 5.00
CA GLY A 103 -17.48 89.33 6.46
C GLY A 103 -18.78 89.83 7.09
N PHE A 104 -19.04 89.36 8.31
CA PHE A 104 -19.65 90.09 9.42
C PHE A 104 -19.15 89.50 10.77
N ASP A 105 -19.31 90.31 11.82
CA ASP A 105 -18.73 90.25 13.17
C ASP A 105 -18.81 88.92 13.92
N ASN A 106 -17.74 88.67 14.69
CA ASN A 106 -17.63 87.90 15.94
C ASN A 106 -18.90 87.14 16.39
N ILE A 107 -19.07 85.92 15.87
CA ILE A 107 -19.98 84.95 16.49
C ILE A 107 -19.26 84.41 17.74
N VAL A 108 -19.72 84.83 18.91
CA VAL A 108 -19.33 84.26 20.19
C VAL A 108 -20.02 82.90 20.31
N MET A 109 -19.26 81.82 20.15
CA MET A 109 -19.67 80.50 20.60
C MET A 109 -19.53 80.44 22.12
N ASP A 110 -20.46 79.79 22.80
CA ASP A 110 -20.40 79.53 24.23
C ASP A 110 -19.14 78.70 24.57
N GLY A 111 -18.03 79.38 24.86
CA GLY A 111 -16.79 78.79 25.37
C GLY A 111 -15.53 78.81 24.49
N GLY A 112 -15.48 79.53 23.36
CA GLY A 112 -14.25 79.59 22.53
C GLY A 112 -14.08 80.89 21.74
N VAL A 113 -12.88 81.48 21.78
CA VAL A 113 -12.50 82.70 21.03
C VAL A 113 -12.04 82.28 19.62
N ILE A 114 -12.59 82.90 18.57
CA ILE A 114 -12.14 82.74 17.19
C ILE A 114 -10.82 83.48 17.03
N THR A 115 -9.72 82.76 16.90
CA THR A 115 -8.40 83.33 16.61
C THR A 115 -7.89 82.80 15.27
N ASP A 116 -7.61 83.73 14.38
CA ASP A 116 -6.90 83.57 13.11
C ASP A 116 -7.69 83.04 11.89
N ALA A 117 -7.48 83.73 10.77
CA ALA A 117 -7.98 83.37 9.45
C ALA A 117 -6.85 82.68 8.69
N ASP A 118 -7.09 81.47 8.20
CA ASP A 118 -6.11 80.72 7.41
C ASP A 118 -6.73 80.26 6.08
N PHE A 119 -5.89 80.36 5.04
CA PHE A 119 -6.05 79.94 3.65
C PHE A 119 -7.38 80.33 2.95
N ASN A 120 -7.28 81.07 1.83
CA ASN A 120 -8.41 81.51 1.00
C ASN A 120 -9.53 82.29 1.72
N GLY A 121 -9.25 82.86 2.90
CA GLY A 121 -10.22 83.65 3.68
C GLY A 121 -11.21 82.80 4.48
N GLN A 122 -10.91 81.52 4.70
CA GLN A 122 -11.73 80.62 5.51
C GLN A 122 -11.36 80.75 6.99
N ARG A 123 -12.36 80.67 7.88
CA ARG A 123 -12.17 80.84 9.33
C ARG A 123 -12.06 79.48 9.99
N THR A 124 -10.99 79.28 10.76
CA THR A 124 -10.87 78.14 11.65
C THR A 124 -11.77 78.33 12.86
N VAL A 125 -12.53 77.30 13.20
CA VAL A 125 -13.26 77.25 14.45
C VAL A 125 -12.61 76.19 15.30
N ASP A 126 -12.00 76.61 16.40
CA ASP A 126 -11.66 75.68 17.47
C ASP A 126 -12.97 75.12 18.00
N ALA A 127 -13.24 73.86 17.67
CA ALA A 127 -14.41 73.16 18.17
C ALA A 127 -14.18 72.93 19.67
N VAL A 128 -15.15 73.31 20.49
CA VAL A 128 -15.10 73.01 21.93
C VAL A 128 -15.28 71.50 22.09
N ASP A 129 -14.17 70.76 22.12
CA ASP A 129 -14.06 69.40 22.65
C ASP A 129 -15.22 68.45 22.25
N MET A 130 -15.57 68.42 20.95
CA MET A 130 -16.74 67.67 20.49
C MET A 130 -16.41 66.20 20.27
N MET A 131 -17.20 65.31 20.86
CA MET A 131 -17.07 63.88 20.63
C MET A 131 -17.59 63.52 19.24
N TYR A 132 -16.79 62.77 18.51
CA TYR A 132 -17.11 62.17 17.23
C TYR A 132 -17.32 60.67 17.40
N TYR A 133 -18.37 60.14 16.77
CA TYR A 133 -18.62 58.71 16.65
C TYR A 133 -18.93 58.39 15.19
N GLY A 134 -18.37 57.31 14.66
CA GLY A 134 -18.65 56.85 13.31
C GLY A 134 -18.89 55.35 13.28
N ILE A 135 -19.87 54.92 12.48
CA ILE A 135 -20.08 53.53 12.12
C ILE A 135 -20.21 53.42 10.60
N ASP A 136 -19.33 52.64 9.98
CA ASP A 136 -19.25 52.51 8.53
C ASP A 136 -19.31 51.04 8.11
N GLY A 137 -20.18 50.72 7.16
CA GLY A 137 -20.13 49.46 6.41
C GLY A 137 -19.26 49.65 5.17
N GLN A 138 -18.25 48.79 4.98
CA GLN A 138 -17.25 48.95 3.92
C GLN A 138 -17.04 47.64 3.16
N PHE A 139 -17.13 47.71 1.84
CA PHE A 139 -16.57 46.71 0.94
C PHE A 139 -15.12 47.06 0.68
N ARG A 140 -14.21 46.15 1.02
CA ARG A 140 -12.77 46.28 0.79
C ARG A 140 -12.33 45.26 -0.25
N TYR A 141 -11.60 45.73 -1.25
CA TYR A 141 -10.96 44.88 -2.25
C TYR A 141 -9.44 44.91 -2.04
N SER A 142 -8.87 43.74 -1.74
CA SER A 142 -7.42 43.55 -1.62
C SER A 142 -6.79 43.44 -3.00
N ILE A 143 -5.78 44.26 -3.25
CA ILE A 143 -4.96 44.27 -4.47
C ILE A 143 -3.70 43.42 -4.26
N GLY A 144 -3.32 43.11 -3.01
CA GLY A 144 -2.16 42.26 -2.69
C GLY A 144 -2.13 40.96 -3.48
N GLY A 145 -3.28 40.28 -3.61
CA GLY A 145 -3.42 39.07 -4.42
C GLY A 145 -3.13 39.25 -5.91
N LEU A 146 -3.49 40.41 -6.50
CA LEU A 146 -3.25 40.71 -7.92
C LEU A 146 -1.78 40.96 -8.23
N ILE A 147 -1.04 41.54 -7.27
CA ILE A 147 0.40 41.83 -7.42
C ILE A 147 1.29 40.70 -6.88
N GLY A 148 0.71 39.58 -6.46
CA GLY A 148 1.43 38.42 -5.91
C GLY A 148 2.17 38.71 -4.60
N SER A 149 1.79 39.79 -3.90
CA SER A 149 2.47 40.23 -2.69
C SER A 149 1.86 39.57 -1.45
N LYS A 150 2.75 39.06 -0.59
CA LYS A 150 2.42 38.25 0.59
C LYS A 150 2.46 39.04 1.90
N TRP A 151 3.39 39.99 2.00
CA TRP A 151 3.61 40.81 3.19
C TRP A 151 3.06 42.23 3.03
N PHE A 152 2.75 42.66 1.80
CA PHE A 152 2.30 44.01 1.47
C PHE A 152 0.97 43.93 0.71
N ASP A 153 -0.11 44.36 1.35
CA ASP A 153 -1.47 44.23 0.85
C ASP A 153 -2.14 45.61 0.69
N PRO A 154 -1.94 46.27 -0.47
CA PRO A 154 -2.69 47.47 -0.80
C PRO A 154 -4.16 47.10 -1.04
N SER A 155 -5.07 47.98 -0.64
CA SER A 155 -6.50 47.77 -0.82
C SER A 155 -7.22 49.07 -1.16
N VAL A 156 -8.38 48.92 -1.78
CA VAL A 156 -9.34 50.01 -1.98
C VAL A 156 -10.61 49.64 -1.24
N HIS A 157 -11.33 50.62 -0.71
CA HIS A 157 -12.62 50.38 -0.08
C HIS A 157 -13.63 51.44 -0.42
N VAL A 158 -14.90 51.01 -0.47
CA VAL A 158 -16.06 51.87 -0.67
C VAL A 158 -17.16 51.43 0.27
N GLY A 159 -17.96 52.37 0.74
CA GLY A 159 -18.93 52.09 1.78
C GLY A 159 -19.88 53.24 2.03
N GLY A 160 -20.67 53.05 3.07
CA GLY A 160 -21.57 54.05 3.61
C GLY A 160 -21.60 53.93 5.12
N GLY A 161 -21.97 55.02 5.78
CA GLY A 161 -21.92 55.05 7.22
C GLY A 161 -22.78 56.16 7.80
N TYR A 162 -22.68 56.26 9.12
CA TYR A 162 -23.34 57.30 9.88
C TYR A 162 -22.33 57.87 10.87
N ALA A 163 -22.26 59.19 10.94
CA ALA A 163 -21.36 59.93 11.81
C ALA A 163 -22.15 60.81 12.76
N PHE A 164 -21.69 60.92 13.99
CA PHE A 164 -22.25 61.75 15.05
C PHE A 164 -21.16 62.70 15.52
N LEU A 165 -21.51 63.97 15.70
CA LEU A 165 -20.64 65.00 16.23
C LEU A 165 -21.39 65.84 17.26
N GLY A 166 -21.11 65.63 18.54
CA GLY A 166 -21.90 66.26 19.60
C GLY A 166 -23.39 65.88 19.48
N LYS A 167 -24.24 66.86 19.12
CA LYS A 167 -25.68 66.65 18.87
C LYS A 167 -26.03 66.45 17.39
N ALA A 168 -25.08 66.73 16.49
CA ALA A 168 -25.25 66.59 15.06
C ALA A 168 -25.06 65.14 14.64
N SER A 169 -25.72 64.74 13.55
CA SER A 169 -25.51 63.42 12.99
C SER A 169 -25.85 63.40 11.51
N SER A 170 -25.07 62.69 10.70
CA SER A 170 -25.24 62.67 9.26
C SER A 170 -24.92 61.30 8.66
N GLY A 171 -25.68 60.92 7.65
CA GLY A 171 -25.35 59.79 6.79
C GLY A 171 -24.25 60.17 5.81
N ASN A 172 -23.37 59.23 5.48
CA ASN A 172 -22.31 59.43 4.50
C ASN A 172 -22.18 58.29 3.50
N VAL A 173 -21.63 58.64 2.35
CA VAL A 173 -20.92 57.71 1.47
C VAL A 173 -19.42 57.90 1.68
N ASN A 174 -18.68 56.80 1.72
CA ASN A 174 -17.25 56.84 1.99
C ASN A 174 -16.46 55.98 1.00
N GLY A 175 -15.22 56.40 0.77
CA GLY A 175 -14.31 55.74 -0.14
C GLY A 175 -12.86 56.04 0.22
N GLY A 176 -11.99 55.06 0.08
CA GLY A 176 -10.63 55.21 0.56
C GLY A 176 -9.65 54.17 0.06
N LEU A 177 -8.42 54.37 0.51
CA LEU A 177 -7.29 53.48 0.27
C LEU A 177 -6.86 52.88 1.59
N GLY A 178 -6.44 51.62 1.54
CA GLY A 178 -5.87 50.90 2.65
C GLY A 178 -4.54 50.26 2.27
N LEU A 179 -3.71 50.02 3.28
CA LEU A 179 -2.49 49.26 3.18
C LEU A 179 -2.35 48.40 4.43
N THR A 180 -2.24 47.09 4.27
CA THR A 180 -1.89 46.18 5.36
C THR A 180 -0.49 45.63 5.13
N ILE A 181 0.36 45.73 6.13
CA ILE A 181 1.70 45.16 6.17
C ILE A 181 1.66 43.96 7.11
N TRP A 182 1.68 42.75 6.55
CA TRP A 182 1.62 41.50 7.30
C TRP A 182 3.01 41.10 7.80
N PHE A 183 3.12 40.87 9.10
CA PHE A 183 4.36 40.38 9.73
C PHE A 183 4.24 38.92 10.21
N SER A 184 3.03 38.36 10.22
CA SER A 184 2.78 36.93 10.37
C SER A 184 1.56 36.51 9.54
N GLU A 185 1.26 35.21 9.55
CA GLU A 185 0.03 34.69 8.95
C GLU A 185 -1.24 35.16 9.65
N ASN A 186 -1.20 35.80 10.83
CA ASN A 186 -2.44 36.18 11.51
C ASN A 186 -2.47 37.65 11.91
N ILE A 187 -1.35 38.37 11.81
CA ILE A 187 -1.22 39.71 12.37
C ILE A 187 -0.55 40.66 11.36
N GLY A 188 -1.17 41.82 11.14
CA GLY A 188 -0.68 42.87 10.26
C GLY A 188 -0.87 44.26 10.83
N LEU A 189 -0.03 45.20 10.39
CA LEU A 189 -0.19 46.64 10.60
C LEU A 189 -1.05 47.20 9.47
N SER A 190 -2.22 47.75 9.82
CA SER A 190 -3.18 48.32 8.89
C SER A 190 -3.15 49.84 8.95
N LEU A 191 -3.02 50.47 7.78
CA LEU A 191 -3.10 51.90 7.55
C LEU A 191 -4.24 52.15 6.57
N SER A 192 -5.11 53.11 6.83
CA SER A 192 -6.14 53.52 5.87
C SER A 192 -6.39 55.01 5.87
N SER A 193 -6.84 55.53 4.73
CA SER A 193 -7.33 56.89 4.59
C SER A 193 -8.66 56.85 3.85
N THR A 194 -9.69 57.39 4.48
CA THR A 194 -11.08 57.33 4.02
C THR A 194 -11.64 58.73 3.90
N TYR A 195 -12.09 59.10 2.71
CA TYR A 195 -12.90 60.30 2.52
C TYR A 195 -14.36 59.98 2.82
N LYS A 196 -15.00 60.79 3.67
CA LYS A 196 -16.40 60.66 4.05
C LYS A 196 -17.17 61.88 3.56
N TYR A 197 -18.02 61.69 2.56
CA TYR A 197 -18.92 62.71 2.06
C TYR A 197 -20.25 62.63 2.83
N GLN A 198 -20.57 63.66 3.61
CA GLN A 198 -21.81 63.73 4.39
C GLN A 198 -22.95 64.25 3.51
N PHE A 199 -24.12 63.61 3.52
CA PHE A 199 -25.24 64.01 2.66
C PHE A 199 -25.86 65.34 3.06
N GLU A 200 -25.74 65.73 4.32
CA GLU A 200 -26.27 67.00 4.83
C GLU A 200 -25.31 68.18 4.62
N ASP A 201 -24.11 67.94 4.08
CA ASP A 201 -23.10 68.96 3.75
C ASP A 201 -23.49 69.82 2.52
N GLY A 202 -24.60 69.49 1.85
CA GLY A 202 -24.96 70.03 0.53
C GLY A 202 -26.39 70.54 0.35
N GLN A 203 -27.18 70.73 1.41
CA GLN A 203 -28.49 71.39 1.27
C GLN A 203 -28.31 72.91 1.30
N GLU A 204 -28.88 73.59 0.29
CA GLU A 204 -28.98 75.06 0.13
C GLU A 204 -29.68 75.80 1.29
N GLU A 205 -29.88 75.15 2.45
CA GLU A 205 -30.40 75.74 3.68
C GLU A 205 -29.31 76.31 4.61
N LEU A 206 -28.10 76.57 4.08
CA LEU A 206 -27.07 77.38 4.77
C LEU A 206 -27.43 78.89 4.80
N TYR A 207 -28.62 79.26 4.32
CA TYR A 207 -29.15 80.63 4.27
C TYR A 207 -30.43 80.85 5.10
N SER A 208 -30.86 79.90 5.94
CA SER A 208 -31.98 80.14 6.85
C SER A 208 -31.48 80.80 8.15
N PHE A 209 -31.84 82.08 8.30
CA PHE A 209 -31.65 82.94 9.48
C PHE A 209 -32.23 82.35 10.80
N GLU A 210 -32.91 81.20 10.75
CA GLU A 210 -33.63 80.61 11.88
C GLU A 210 -32.89 79.45 12.58
N ARG A 211 -31.82 78.89 12.00
CA ARG A 211 -30.95 77.93 12.71
C ARG A 211 -29.73 78.63 13.27
N GLY A 212 -29.92 79.34 14.38
CA GLY A 212 -28.79 79.83 15.18
C GLY A 212 -27.88 78.67 15.58
N ASN A 213 -26.56 78.82 15.40
CA ASN A 213 -25.49 78.01 16.00
C ASN A 213 -25.53 76.46 15.81
N ASP A 214 -26.34 75.90 14.90
CA ASP A 214 -26.34 74.45 14.67
C ASP A 214 -25.12 74.01 13.85
N ILE A 215 -24.24 73.23 14.49
CA ILE A 215 -23.08 72.60 13.84
C ILE A 215 -23.54 71.36 13.06
N SER A 216 -23.14 71.21 11.79
CA SER A 216 -23.34 69.97 11.03
C SER A 216 -22.08 69.10 11.07
N VAL A 217 -22.20 67.80 10.76
CA VAL A 217 -21.02 66.94 10.57
C VAL A 217 -20.41 67.31 9.21
N PRO A 218 -19.15 67.81 9.14
CA PRO A 218 -18.55 68.16 7.86
C PRO A 218 -18.11 66.90 7.10
N SER A 219 -18.07 66.97 5.77
CA SER A 219 -17.30 65.99 4.99
C SER A 219 -15.83 66.09 5.34
N HIS A 220 -15.17 64.96 5.61
CA HIS A 220 -13.83 64.94 6.19
C HIS A 220 -13.02 63.73 5.72
N LEU A 221 -11.71 63.81 5.88
CA LEU A 221 -10.80 62.68 5.80
C LEU A 221 -10.61 62.06 7.18
N GLN A 222 -10.69 60.73 7.21
CA GLN A 222 -10.37 59.92 8.37
C GLN A 222 -9.19 59.00 8.05
N HIS A 223 -8.09 59.20 8.76
CA HIS A 223 -6.92 58.33 8.72
C HIS A 223 -7.02 57.33 9.86
N MET A 224 -6.69 56.07 9.62
CA MET A 224 -6.63 55.02 10.65
C MET A 224 -5.29 54.32 10.60
N ALA A 225 -4.77 53.97 11.77
CA ALA A 225 -3.59 53.15 11.93
C ALA A 225 -3.79 52.18 13.09
N GLY A 226 -3.54 50.89 12.89
CA GLY A 226 -3.79 49.88 13.91
C GLY A 226 -3.29 48.50 13.53
N PHE A 227 -3.55 47.53 14.40
CA PHE A 227 -3.27 46.12 14.12
C PHE A 227 -4.53 45.43 13.62
N THR A 228 -4.36 44.48 12.71
CA THR A 228 -5.44 43.60 12.22
C THR A 228 -5.05 42.15 12.47
N PHE A 229 -5.97 41.41 13.06
CA PHE A 229 -5.85 40.01 13.40
C PHE A 229 -6.80 39.19 12.53
N ARG A 230 -6.33 38.18 11.80
CA ARG A 230 -7.17 37.30 10.97
C ARG A 230 -7.27 35.87 11.55
N PHE A 231 -8.43 35.23 11.43
CA PHE A 231 -8.74 33.92 12.02
C PHE A 231 -9.97 33.25 11.37
N GLY A 232 -10.25 32.01 11.79
CA GLY A 232 -11.50 31.29 11.50
C GLY A 232 -11.42 30.25 10.38
N GLY A 233 -10.30 29.56 10.25
CA GLY A 233 -10.18 28.44 9.30
C GLY A 233 -11.17 27.33 9.58
N LYS A 234 -11.45 26.54 8.53
CA LYS A 234 -12.35 25.39 8.60
C LYS A 234 -11.59 24.20 9.22
N ASP A 235 -12.27 23.54 10.14
CA ASP A 235 -11.88 22.32 10.84
C ASP A 235 -13.18 21.51 10.90
N THR A 236 -13.28 20.51 10.03
CA THR A 236 -14.53 19.84 9.67
C THR A 236 -14.89 18.75 10.65
N ASP A 237 -13.91 18.02 11.15
CA ASP A 237 -14.07 16.90 12.07
C ASP A 237 -13.79 17.30 13.54
N GLY A 238 -13.21 18.47 13.77
CA GLY A 238 -13.08 19.09 15.09
C GLY A 238 -11.92 18.55 15.92
N ASP A 239 -10.90 17.99 15.28
CA ASP A 239 -9.73 17.43 15.96
C ASP A 239 -8.68 18.48 16.36
N GLY A 240 -8.86 19.72 15.91
CA GLY A 240 -7.99 20.85 16.18
C GLY A 240 -6.91 21.09 15.12
N VAL A 241 -6.85 20.26 14.08
CA VAL A 241 -6.12 20.47 12.84
C VAL A 241 -7.09 21.14 11.84
N LEU A 242 -6.63 22.18 11.14
CA LEU A 242 -7.47 22.82 10.13
C LEU A 242 -7.50 21.93 8.88
N ASP A 243 -8.62 21.85 8.15
CA ASP A 243 -8.79 21.07 6.89
C ASP A 243 -7.62 21.21 5.89
N LYS A 244 -6.92 22.35 5.93
CA LYS A 244 -5.77 22.65 5.07
C LYS A 244 -4.49 21.91 5.45
N TYR A 245 -4.34 21.63 6.73
CA TYR A 245 -3.20 20.95 7.36
C TYR A 245 -3.55 19.54 7.79
N ASP A 246 -4.80 19.14 7.56
CA ASP A 246 -5.37 17.86 7.92
C ASP A 246 -5.27 16.91 6.73
N GLU A 247 -4.61 15.77 6.92
CA GLU A 247 -4.52 14.70 5.94
C GLU A 247 -5.80 13.86 5.90
N CYS A 248 -6.60 13.90 6.96
CA CYS A 248 -7.87 13.20 7.12
C CYS A 248 -9.03 14.14 7.50
N PRO A 249 -9.40 15.18 6.69
CA PRO A 249 -10.33 16.25 7.09
C PRO A 249 -11.77 15.86 7.47
N GLU A 250 -12.15 14.59 7.41
CA GLU A 250 -13.47 14.10 7.80
C GLU A 250 -13.41 13.11 8.99
N LEU A 251 -12.21 12.77 9.47
CA LEU A 251 -11.96 11.74 10.46
C LEU A 251 -11.06 12.31 11.57
N PRO A 252 -11.60 12.53 12.78
CA PRO A 252 -10.83 13.15 13.85
C PRO A 252 -9.59 12.34 14.19
N GLY A 253 -8.41 12.97 14.13
CA GLY A 253 -7.15 12.28 14.38
C GLY A 253 -6.23 12.95 15.39
N LEU A 254 -4.97 12.49 15.37
CA LEU A 254 -3.93 13.00 16.24
C LEU A 254 -3.18 14.13 15.54
N VAL A 255 -2.91 15.22 16.27
CA VAL A 255 -2.11 16.35 15.77
C VAL A 255 -0.69 15.92 15.34
N GLU A 256 -0.14 14.88 15.98
CA GLU A 256 1.18 14.31 15.62
C GLU A 256 1.16 13.58 14.27
N LEU A 257 -0.02 13.15 13.82
CA LEU A 257 -0.28 12.42 12.56
C LEU A 257 -1.04 13.30 11.56
N ASN A 258 -0.85 14.61 11.62
CA ASN A 258 -1.51 15.59 10.74
C ASN A 258 -3.03 15.42 10.63
N GLY A 259 -3.69 15.08 11.75
CA GLY A 259 -5.15 14.94 11.81
C GLY A 259 -5.69 13.58 11.40
N CYS A 260 -4.82 12.59 11.17
CA CYS A 260 -5.26 11.22 10.92
C CYS A 260 -5.34 10.36 12.20
N PRO A 261 -6.31 9.43 12.28
CA PRO A 261 -6.38 8.46 13.37
C PRO A 261 -5.37 7.31 13.17
N ASP A 262 -4.92 6.76 14.29
CA ASP A 262 -4.11 5.54 14.42
C ASP A 262 -4.70 4.79 15.63
N THR A 263 -5.59 3.84 15.33
CA THR A 263 -6.52 3.27 16.29
C THR A 263 -5.85 2.25 17.22
N ASP A 264 -4.92 1.44 16.71
CA ASP A 264 -4.19 0.45 17.50
C ASP A 264 -2.81 0.94 17.99
N GLY A 265 -2.33 2.06 17.48
CA GLY A 265 -1.13 2.74 17.95
C GLY A 265 0.17 2.10 17.46
N ASP A 266 0.15 1.41 16.33
CA ASP A 266 1.33 0.78 15.75
C ASP A 266 2.23 1.76 14.95
N GLY A 267 1.71 2.97 14.73
CA GLY A 267 2.39 4.06 14.02
C GLY A 267 2.04 4.17 12.54
N ILE A 268 1.07 3.40 12.06
CA ILE A 268 0.47 3.50 10.72
C ILE A 268 -0.95 4.09 10.89
N ILE A 269 -1.30 5.06 10.05
CA ILE A 269 -2.61 5.69 10.14
C ILE A 269 -3.69 4.74 9.60
N ASP A 270 -4.89 4.75 10.19
CA ASP A 270 -5.98 3.83 9.83
C ASP A 270 -6.27 3.75 8.31
N PRO A 271 -6.17 4.84 7.50
CA PRO A 271 -6.37 4.77 6.05
C PRO A 271 -5.24 4.06 5.27
N GLU A 272 -4.06 3.90 5.88
CA GLU A 272 -2.88 3.23 5.32
C GLU A 272 -2.60 1.87 6.00
N ASP A 273 -3.39 1.50 7.00
CA ASP A 273 -3.29 0.26 7.76
C ASP A 273 -4.25 -0.81 7.21
N ASP A 274 -3.71 -1.97 6.84
CA ASP A 274 -4.49 -3.11 6.36
C ASP A 274 -5.20 -3.84 7.53
N CYS A 275 -4.75 -3.63 8.77
CA CYS A 275 -5.27 -4.17 10.02
C CYS A 275 -5.49 -3.11 11.13
N PRO A 276 -6.37 -2.08 10.94
CA PRO A 276 -6.46 -0.87 11.80
C PRO A 276 -6.85 -1.06 13.28
N PHE A 277 -7.03 -2.30 13.74
CA PHE A 277 -7.47 -2.62 15.09
C PHE A 277 -6.52 -3.60 15.80
N GLU A 278 -5.46 -4.03 15.13
CA GLU A 278 -4.51 -5.03 15.61
C GLU A 278 -3.09 -4.62 15.22
N ALA A 279 -2.37 -4.04 16.19
CA ALA A 279 -1.05 -3.49 15.95
C ALA A 279 -0.10 -4.48 15.27
N GLY A 280 0.48 -4.06 14.15
CA GLY A 280 1.35 -4.91 13.34
C GLY A 280 2.67 -4.28 12.97
N LEU A 281 3.31 -4.87 11.97
CA LEU A 281 4.61 -4.43 11.50
C LEU A 281 4.47 -3.57 10.23
N PRO A 282 5.31 -2.54 10.05
CA PRO A 282 5.33 -1.74 8.82
C PRO A 282 5.64 -2.55 7.55
N GLU A 283 6.29 -3.70 7.67
CA GLU A 283 6.56 -4.61 6.55
C GLU A 283 5.26 -5.22 5.97
N TYR A 284 4.20 -5.30 6.79
CA TYR A 284 2.91 -5.87 6.44
C TYR A 284 1.78 -4.83 6.51
N ASN A 285 2.09 -3.56 6.30
CA ASN A 285 1.14 -2.43 6.37
C ASN A 285 0.25 -2.46 7.63
N GLY A 286 0.85 -2.76 8.79
CA GLY A 286 0.14 -2.70 10.07
C GLY A 286 -0.53 -4.00 10.50
N CYS A 287 -0.30 -5.09 9.76
CA CYS A 287 -0.77 -6.40 10.16
C CYS A 287 0.26 -7.20 10.99
N PRO A 288 -0.19 -7.98 11.99
CA PRO A 288 0.67 -8.89 12.75
C PRO A 288 1.03 -10.15 11.95
N ASP A 289 2.15 -10.76 12.34
CA ASP A 289 2.72 -12.03 11.84
C ASP A 289 3.26 -12.76 13.09
N ASP A 290 2.42 -13.59 13.69
CA ASP A 290 2.65 -14.12 15.05
C ASP A 290 3.71 -15.24 15.08
N ASP A 291 3.82 -16.03 14.02
CA ASP A 291 4.79 -17.12 13.92
C ASP A 291 6.07 -16.73 13.15
N GLY A 292 6.06 -15.58 12.47
CA GLY A 292 7.21 -14.99 11.80
C GLY A 292 7.60 -15.70 10.52
N ASP A 293 6.65 -16.32 9.82
CA ASP A 293 6.90 -17.10 8.61
C ASP A 293 6.93 -16.29 7.31
N GLY A 294 6.55 -15.01 7.39
CA GLY A 294 6.49 -14.10 6.25
C GLY A 294 5.08 -13.89 5.67
N VAL A 295 4.06 -14.54 6.23
CA VAL A 295 2.65 -14.41 5.85
C VAL A 295 1.88 -13.77 7.02
N PRO A 296 1.36 -12.54 6.87
CA PRO A 296 0.65 -11.90 7.97
C PRO A 296 -0.63 -12.67 8.34
N ASN A 297 -1.02 -12.66 9.61
CA ASN A 297 -2.08 -13.48 10.20
C ASN A 297 -3.40 -13.50 9.41
N HIS A 298 -3.78 -12.37 8.79
CA HIS A 298 -5.02 -12.25 8.02
C HIS A 298 -4.97 -12.97 6.65
N GLN A 299 -3.77 -13.34 6.19
CA GLN A 299 -3.49 -14.12 4.97
C GLN A 299 -2.99 -15.53 5.29
N ASP A 300 -2.68 -15.81 6.55
CA ASP A 300 -2.17 -17.08 7.01
C ASP A 300 -3.32 -18.05 7.37
N ALA A 301 -3.26 -19.26 6.81
CA ALA A 301 -4.21 -20.33 7.12
C ALA A 301 -3.88 -21.05 8.44
N CYS A 302 -2.65 -20.91 8.93
CA CYS A 302 -2.11 -21.46 10.17
C CYS A 302 -1.32 -20.41 11.00
N PRO A 303 -1.95 -19.31 11.49
CA PRO A 303 -1.26 -18.15 12.09
C PRO A 303 -0.35 -18.39 13.32
N ASP A 304 -0.36 -19.60 13.88
CA ASP A 304 0.41 -20.00 15.05
C ASP A 304 1.52 -21.04 14.69
N GLU A 305 1.66 -21.43 13.42
CA GLU A 305 2.51 -22.53 12.97
C GLU A 305 3.31 -22.19 11.70
N PHE A 306 4.60 -21.89 11.86
CA PHE A 306 5.48 -21.50 10.77
C PHE A 306 5.34 -22.37 9.50
N GLY A 307 4.99 -21.75 8.39
CA GLY A 307 4.90 -22.39 7.09
C GLY A 307 5.47 -21.57 5.92
N PRO A 308 5.55 -22.18 4.74
CA PRO A 308 5.91 -21.44 3.54
C PRO A 308 4.70 -20.69 2.97
N ALA A 309 4.96 -19.52 2.38
CA ALA A 309 3.95 -18.75 1.64
C ALA A 309 3.28 -19.56 0.50
N GLU A 310 3.99 -20.52 -0.10
CA GLU A 310 3.42 -21.42 -1.11
C GLU A 310 2.26 -22.28 -0.59
N ASN A 311 2.15 -22.47 0.73
CA ASN A 311 1.07 -23.20 1.39
C ASN A 311 0.24 -22.30 2.33
N ASN A 312 0.18 -20.99 2.03
CA ASN A 312 -0.55 -19.99 2.83
C ASN A 312 -0.21 -20.04 4.33
N GLY A 313 1.09 -20.11 4.64
CA GLY A 313 1.61 -20.12 6.01
C GLY A 313 1.44 -21.42 6.78
N CYS A 314 0.90 -22.49 6.15
CA CYS A 314 0.83 -23.80 6.81
C CYS A 314 2.03 -24.69 6.49
N PRO A 315 2.58 -25.45 7.45
CA PRO A 315 3.57 -26.50 7.14
C PRO A 315 2.97 -27.56 6.21
N TRP A 316 3.81 -28.16 5.37
CA TRP A 316 3.40 -29.31 4.54
C TRP A 316 3.19 -30.54 5.41
N GLY A 317 2.10 -31.27 5.14
CA GLY A 317 1.80 -32.55 5.80
C GLY A 317 2.67 -33.71 5.31
N ASP A 318 2.53 -34.83 6.00
CA ASP A 318 3.04 -36.17 5.66
C ASP A 318 1.90 -37.14 5.97
N THR A 319 1.01 -37.32 4.99
CA THR A 319 -0.31 -37.93 5.17
C THR A 319 -0.21 -39.43 5.46
N ASP A 320 0.74 -40.15 4.87
CA ASP A 320 0.94 -41.59 5.09
C ASP A 320 2.08 -41.92 6.07
N GLY A 321 2.88 -40.94 6.47
CA GLY A 321 3.90 -41.06 7.50
C GLY A 321 5.17 -41.77 7.01
N ASP A 322 5.47 -41.73 5.71
CA ASP A 322 6.64 -42.36 5.13
C ASP A 322 7.92 -41.52 5.24
N GLY A 323 7.78 -40.24 5.65
CA GLY A 323 8.86 -39.28 5.81
C GLY A 323 9.14 -38.39 4.59
N VAL A 324 8.35 -38.51 3.52
CA VAL A 324 8.30 -37.64 2.34
C VAL A 324 7.08 -36.73 2.48
N LEU A 325 7.29 -35.41 2.41
CA LEU A 325 6.18 -34.46 2.58
C LEU A 325 5.21 -34.52 1.38
N ASP A 326 3.92 -34.33 1.62
CA ASP A 326 2.84 -34.44 0.62
C ASP A 326 3.07 -33.59 -0.65
N ASN A 327 3.81 -32.49 -0.54
CA ASN A 327 4.11 -31.60 -1.67
C ASN A 327 5.20 -32.13 -2.62
N VAL A 328 6.01 -33.08 -2.15
CA VAL A 328 7.07 -33.73 -2.93
C VAL A 328 6.87 -35.24 -3.05
N ASP A 329 5.86 -35.79 -2.40
CA ASP A 329 5.40 -37.16 -2.52
C ASP A 329 4.54 -37.36 -3.79
N LYS A 330 4.90 -38.34 -4.62
CA LYS A 330 4.12 -38.73 -5.80
C LYS A 330 2.93 -39.62 -5.46
N CYS A 331 2.92 -40.24 -4.28
CA CYS A 331 1.90 -41.12 -3.75
C CYS A 331 1.49 -40.74 -2.31
N PRO A 332 0.97 -39.53 -2.02
CA PRO A 332 0.76 -39.02 -0.65
C PRO A 332 -0.17 -39.82 0.28
N GLU A 333 -0.85 -40.84 -0.23
CA GLU A 333 -1.77 -41.69 0.54
C GLU A 333 -1.24 -43.13 0.69
N GLU A 334 -0.05 -43.44 0.16
CA GLU A 334 0.50 -44.79 0.10
C GLU A 334 2.01 -44.80 0.33
N ALA A 335 2.39 -45.17 1.57
CA ALA A 335 3.76 -45.09 2.03
C ALA A 335 4.79 -45.76 1.10
N GLY A 336 5.84 -45.02 0.78
CA GLY A 336 6.96 -45.49 -0.02
C GLY A 336 8.32 -45.02 0.51
N PRO A 337 9.41 -45.47 -0.13
CA PRO A 337 10.74 -44.96 0.16
C PRO A 337 10.99 -43.60 -0.52
N ALA A 338 11.78 -42.74 0.13
CA ALA A 338 12.25 -41.49 -0.45
C ALA A 338 13.03 -41.69 -1.77
N GLU A 339 13.69 -42.84 -1.95
CA GLU A 339 14.37 -43.20 -3.21
C GLU A 339 13.42 -43.33 -4.41
N ASN A 340 12.12 -43.52 -4.17
CA ASN A 340 11.09 -43.58 -5.22
C ASN A 340 10.05 -42.46 -5.07
N ASP A 341 10.47 -41.31 -4.55
CA ASP A 341 9.63 -40.12 -4.38
C ASP A 341 8.31 -40.40 -3.63
N GLY A 342 8.39 -41.19 -2.53
CA GLY A 342 7.27 -41.54 -1.67
C GLY A 342 6.34 -42.64 -2.21
N CYS A 343 6.61 -43.19 -3.40
CA CYS A 343 5.80 -44.28 -3.95
C CYS A 343 6.38 -45.67 -3.64
N PRO A 344 5.55 -46.70 -3.34
CA PRO A 344 6.03 -48.07 -3.27
C PRO A 344 6.57 -48.55 -4.62
N TRP A 345 7.58 -49.44 -4.57
CA TRP A 345 8.09 -50.07 -5.78
C TRP A 345 7.06 -51.07 -6.34
N PRO A 346 6.79 -51.07 -7.66
CA PRO A 346 5.92 -52.07 -8.27
C PRO A 346 6.43 -53.50 -8.03
N ASP A 347 5.50 -54.42 -7.80
CA ASP A 347 5.69 -55.87 -7.74
C ASP A 347 4.63 -56.50 -8.66
N THR A 348 5.01 -56.76 -9.91
CA THR A 348 4.10 -57.11 -10.99
C THR A 348 3.49 -58.50 -10.81
N ASP A 349 4.19 -59.44 -10.19
CA ASP A 349 3.70 -60.80 -9.98
C ASP A 349 3.33 -61.14 -8.53
N GLY A 350 3.57 -60.22 -7.60
CA GLY A 350 3.10 -60.27 -6.22
C GLY A 350 3.85 -61.29 -5.37
N ASP A 351 5.12 -61.56 -5.68
CA ASP A 351 5.94 -62.53 -4.96
C ASP A 351 6.69 -61.94 -3.74
N GLY A 352 6.60 -60.62 -3.57
CA GLY A 352 7.23 -59.87 -2.48
C GLY A 352 8.64 -59.37 -2.81
N VAL A 353 9.14 -59.58 -4.02
CA VAL A 353 10.38 -58.99 -4.55
C VAL A 353 9.98 -57.90 -5.56
N PRO A 354 10.31 -56.62 -5.30
CA PRO A 354 9.98 -55.56 -6.23
C PRO A 354 10.59 -55.76 -7.62
N ASP A 355 9.92 -55.30 -8.68
CA ASP A 355 10.32 -55.47 -10.09
C ASP A 355 11.77 -55.04 -10.40
N HIS A 356 12.32 -54.09 -9.63
CA HIS A 356 13.68 -53.59 -9.79
C HIS A 356 14.75 -54.49 -9.14
N GLU A 357 14.36 -55.37 -8.22
CA GLU A 357 15.17 -56.39 -7.57
C GLU A 357 14.85 -57.82 -8.08
N ASP A 358 13.78 -57.97 -8.85
CA ASP A 358 13.32 -59.25 -9.40
C ASP A 358 13.98 -59.60 -10.76
N GLU A 359 14.63 -60.76 -10.84
CA GLU A 359 15.20 -61.30 -12.09
C GLU A 359 14.11 -61.87 -13.03
N CYS A 360 12.92 -62.13 -12.50
CA CYS A 360 11.74 -62.68 -13.14
C CYS A 360 10.44 -61.88 -12.88
N PRO A 361 10.32 -60.57 -13.25
CA PRO A 361 9.20 -59.66 -12.88
C PRO A 361 7.76 -60.02 -13.32
N LYS A 362 7.53 -61.23 -13.83
CA LYS A 362 6.23 -61.70 -14.34
C LYS A 362 5.96 -63.15 -13.93
N ILE A 363 6.84 -63.75 -13.15
CA ILE A 363 6.78 -65.16 -12.77
C ILE A 363 7.23 -65.30 -11.30
N ALA A 364 6.24 -65.30 -10.41
CA ALA A 364 6.47 -65.37 -8.98
C ALA A 364 7.46 -66.46 -8.55
N GLY A 365 8.43 -66.06 -7.73
CA GLY A 365 9.44 -66.91 -7.12
C GLY A 365 9.74 -66.48 -5.67
N PRO A 366 10.62 -67.21 -4.98
CA PRO A 366 11.05 -66.79 -3.65
C PRO A 366 12.15 -65.74 -3.73
N ALA A 367 12.20 -64.84 -2.74
CA ALA A 367 13.31 -63.91 -2.53
C ALA A 367 14.68 -64.61 -2.40
N SER A 368 14.72 -65.89 -2.00
CA SER A 368 15.96 -66.69 -1.98
C SER A 368 16.60 -66.90 -3.35
N ASN A 369 15.83 -66.71 -4.43
CA ASN A 369 16.26 -66.87 -5.81
C ASN A 369 15.91 -65.62 -6.64
N ASN A 370 15.99 -64.43 -6.04
CA ASN A 370 15.78 -63.13 -6.68
C ASN A 370 14.46 -63.06 -7.49
N GLY A 371 13.36 -63.52 -6.88
CA GLY A 371 12.02 -63.52 -7.49
C GLY A 371 11.81 -64.56 -8.60
N CYS A 372 12.81 -65.41 -8.89
CA CYS A 372 12.66 -66.46 -9.89
C CYS A 372 12.24 -67.82 -9.31
N PRO A 373 11.40 -68.61 -10.01
CA PRO A 373 10.98 -69.93 -9.55
C PRO A 373 12.16 -70.90 -9.36
N GLU A 374 12.13 -71.66 -8.25
CA GLU A 374 13.11 -72.71 -7.97
C GLU A 374 12.66 -74.08 -8.53
N VAL A 375 13.63 -74.87 -9.02
CA VAL A 375 13.34 -76.20 -9.57
C VAL A 375 13.25 -77.24 -8.46
N GLU A 376 12.03 -77.66 -8.14
CA GLU A 376 11.79 -78.80 -7.25
C GLU A 376 12.12 -80.18 -7.88
N GLU A 377 12.32 -81.20 -7.04
CA GLU A 377 12.60 -82.58 -7.47
C GLU A 377 11.51 -83.16 -8.39
N LYS A 378 10.24 -82.75 -8.22
CA LYS A 378 9.13 -83.21 -9.07
C LYS A 378 9.31 -82.80 -10.53
N HIS A 379 9.86 -81.62 -10.80
CA HIS A 379 10.11 -81.12 -12.16
C HIS A 379 11.27 -81.85 -12.81
N ILE A 380 12.32 -82.17 -12.04
CA ILE A 380 13.43 -83.01 -12.53
C ILE A 380 12.92 -84.41 -12.86
N LYS A 381 12.05 -84.98 -12.02
CA LYS A 381 11.42 -86.27 -12.31
C LYS A 381 10.58 -86.21 -13.59
N GLU A 382 9.75 -85.19 -13.75
CA GLU A 382 8.95 -84.96 -14.96
C GLU A 382 9.81 -84.85 -16.22
N LEU A 383 10.88 -84.03 -16.19
CA LEU A 383 11.84 -83.90 -17.30
C LEU A 383 12.52 -85.23 -17.65
N ASN A 384 12.83 -86.05 -16.65
CA ASN A 384 13.41 -87.38 -16.85
C ASN A 384 12.39 -88.40 -17.40
N ASP A 385 11.14 -88.31 -16.98
CA ASP A 385 10.06 -89.15 -17.52
C ASP A 385 9.78 -88.81 -18.99
N TYR A 386 9.84 -87.52 -19.35
CA TYR A 386 9.88 -87.09 -20.75
C TYR A 386 11.12 -87.61 -21.49
N GLY A 387 12.32 -87.44 -20.92
CA GLY A 387 13.58 -87.85 -21.52
C GLY A 387 13.68 -89.33 -21.88
N LYS A 388 13.04 -90.21 -21.11
CA LYS A 388 12.95 -91.67 -21.39
C LYS A 388 12.14 -92.01 -22.64
N THR A 389 11.24 -91.13 -23.07
CA THR A 389 10.37 -91.36 -24.23
C THR A 389 10.95 -90.80 -25.54
N ILE A 390 12.12 -90.16 -25.48
CA ILE A 390 12.83 -89.67 -26.67
C ILE A 390 13.37 -90.87 -27.46
N LEU A 391 12.93 -91.00 -28.71
CA LEU A 391 13.32 -92.05 -29.63
C LEU A 391 14.26 -91.52 -30.71
N PHE A 392 15.35 -92.26 -30.93
CA PHE A 392 16.34 -91.96 -31.95
C PHE A 392 16.26 -92.97 -33.09
N ASN A 393 16.59 -92.53 -34.31
CA ASN A 393 16.82 -93.45 -35.42
C ASN A 393 18.00 -94.38 -35.09
N THR A 394 17.90 -95.65 -35.50
CA THR A 394 18.88 -96.68 -35.15
C THR A 394 20.29 -96.28 -35.58
N GLY A 395 21.25 -96.33 -34.64
CA GLY A 395 22.65 -95.96 -34.87
C GLY A 395 22.89 -94.46 -35.12
N LYS A 396 21.89 -93.59 -34.93
CA LYS A 396 21.97 -92.15 -35.18
C LYS A 396 21.61 -91.34 -33.93
N SER A 397 21.93 -90.05 -33.97
CA SER A 397 21.51 -89.00 -33.02
C SER A 397 20.31 -88.19 -33.52
N THR A 398 19.77 -88.49 -34.71
CA THR A 398 18.53 -87.89 -35.22
C THR A 398 17.29 -88.50 -34.58
N PHE A 399 16.29 -87.69 -34.26
CA PHE A 399 15.03 -88.11 -33.63
C PHE A 399 14.07 -88.84 -34.59
N GLN A 400 13.17 -89.63 -34.01
CA GLN A 400 11.93 -90.05 -34.67
C GLN A 400 10.86 -88.96 -34.54
N GLU A 401 9.91 -88.91 -35.46
CA GLU A 401 8.88 -87.86 -35.52
C GLU A 401 8.09 -87.70 -34.22
N GLN A 402 7.79 -88.80 -33.52
CA GLN A 402 7.04 -88.77 -32.27
C GLN A 402 7.79 -88.09 -31.11
N SER A 403 9.12 -87.93 -31.21
CA SER A 403 9.94 -87.36 -30.13
C SER A 403 9.85 -85.84 -30.06
N TYR A 404 9.46 -85.17 -31.14
CA TYR A 404 9.37 -83.71 -31.16
C TYR A 404 8.32 -83.19 -30.18
N ALA A 405 7.20 -83.90 -29.99
CA ALA A 405 6.17 -83.52 -29.03
C ALA A 405 6.70 -83.49 -27.60
N VAL A 406 7.41 -84.54 -27.17
CA VAL A 406 7.97 -84.59 -25.81
C VAL A 406 9.13 -83.61 -25.62
N LEU A 407 9.95 -83.39 -26.65
CA LEU A 407 10.99 -82.37 -26.59
C LEU A 407 10.42 -80.95 -26.42
N ASN A 408 9.26 -80.66 -27.04
CA ASN A 408 8.57 -79.39 -26.85
C ASN A 408 8.03 -79.24 -25.41
N GLU A 409 7.50 -80.31 -24.81
CA GLU A 409 7.08 -80.30 -23.40
C GLU A 409 8.27 -80.08 -22.46
N MET A 410 9.41 -80.74 -22.72
CA MET A 410 10.64 -80.48 -21.96
C MET A 410 11.08 -79.03 -22.06
N ALA A 411 11.08 -78.44 -23.27
CA ALA A 411 11.39 -77.03 -23.45
C ALA A 411 10.39 -76.13 -22.71
N ARG A 412 9.11 -76.48 -22.68
CA ARG A 412 8.07 -75.75 -21.93
C ARG A 412 8.39 -75.73 -20.43
N VAL A 413 8.69 -76.89 -19.83
CA VAL A 413 9.06 -77.00 -18.41
C VAL A 413 10.33 -76.21 -18.14
N MET A 414 11.38 -76.36 -18.94
CA MET A 414 12.64 -75.63 -18.74
C MET A 414 12.49 -74.10 -18.86
N LYS A 415 11.51 -73.61 -19.62
CA LYS A 415 11.22 -72.17 -19.74
C LYS A 415 10.51 -71.58 -18.52
N GLN A 416 9.88 -72.41 -17.68
CA GLN A 416 9.29 -71.96 -16.41
C GLN A 416 10.35 -71.59 -15.36
N PHE A 417 11.60 -72.06 -15.53
CA PHE A 417 12.69 -71.84 -14.59
C PHE A 417 13.85 -71.12 -15.28
N PRO A 418 13.69 -69.83 -15.66
CA PRO A 418 14.60 -69.14 -16.57
C PRO A 418 16.05 -69.01 -16.05
N THR A 419 16.28 -69.10 -14.74
CA THR A 419 17.59 -69.04 -14.10
C THR A 419 18.24 -70.42 -13.90
N ALA A 420 17.45 -71.50 -13.98
CA ALA A 420 17.93 -72.85 -13.76
C ALA A 420 18.82 -73.36 -14.90
N LYS A 421 19.92 -74.01 -14.53
CA LYS A 421 20.87 -74.64 -15.44
C LYS A 421 20.71 -76.16 -15.40
N PHE A 422 20.74 -76.80 -16.56
CA PHE A 422 20.52 -78.24 -16.71
C PHE A 422 21.67 -78.92 -17.46
N VAL A 423 21.92 -80.17 -17.11
CA VAL A 423 22.78 -81.10 -17.84
C VAL A 423 21.89 -82.14 -18.51
N VAL A 424 22.01 -82.28 -19.82
CA VAL A 424 21.36 -83.32 -20.62
C VAL A 424 22.33 -84.49 -20.72
N GLU A 425 21.92 -85.64 -20.19
CA GLU A 425 22.74 -86.85 -20.12
C GLU A 425 22.24 -87.89 -21.14
N GLY A 426 23.14 -88.39 -21.97
CA GLY A 426 22.87 -89.47 -22.92
C GLY A 426 23.36 -90.81 -22.40
N HIS A 427 22.54 -91.85 -22.53
CA HIS A 427 22.87 -93.22 -22.11
C HIS A 427 22.58 -94.23 -23.22
N THR A 428 23.40 -95.28 -23.30
CA THR A 428 23.20 -96.40 -24.23
C THR A 428 23.02 -97.72 -23.47
N ASP A 429 22.58 -98.76 -24.19
CA ASP A 429 22.74 -100.13 -23.72
C ASP A 429 24.17 -100.65 -23.97
N SER A 430 24.49 -101.84 -23.48
CA SER A 430 25.81 -102.47 -23.62
C SER A 430 26.01 -103.22 -24.95
N THR A 431 25.20 -102.95 -25.98
CA THR A 431 25.38 -103.54 -27.31
C THR A 431 26.41 -102.71 -28.07
N GLY A 432 27.45 -103.36 -28.59
CA GLY A 432 28.59 -102.68 -29.20
C GLY A 432 29.69 -102.33 -28.19
N SER A 433 30.76 -101.69 -28.66
CA SER A 433 31.91 -101.30 -27.84
C SER A 433 31.77 -99.88 -27.30
N ASP A 434 32.46 -99.56 -26.20
CA ASP A 434 32.56 -98.20 -25.66
C ASP A 434 33.02 -97.16 -26.71
N LYS A 435 33.89 -97.55 -27.65
CA LYS A 435 34.30 -96.71 -28.79
C LYS A 435 33.14 -96.22 -29.68
N ILE A 436 32.00 -96.91 -29.64
CA ILE A 436 30.78 -96.56 -30.37
C ILE A 436 29.79 -95.89 -29.41
N ASN A 437 29.60 -96.47 -28.23
CA ASN A 437 28.59 -96.04 -27.27
C ASN A 437 28.91 -94.69 -26.61
N ASP A 438 30.18 -94.42 -26.30
CA ASP A 438 30.59 -93.15 -25.71
C ASP A 438 30.28 -91.96 -26.64
N PRO A 439 30.77 -91.90 -27.90
CA PRO A 439 30.45 -90.78 -28.80
C PRO A 439 28.95 -90.72 -29.14
N LEU A 440 28.30 -91.87 -29.35
CA LEU A 440 26.86 -91.90 -29.66
C LEU A 440 26.01 -91.30 -28.54
N SER A 441 26.36 -91.58 -27.28
CA SER A 441 25.63 -91.03 -26.13
C SER A 441 25.77 -89.51 -26.04
N LEU A 442 26.97 -88.97 -26.27
CA LEU A 442 27.22 -87.54 -26.28
C LEU A 442 26.52 -86.84 -27.45
N ASP A 443 26.59 -87.41 -28.66
CA ASP A 443 25.93 -86.86 -29.85
C ASP A 443 24.41 -86.81 -29.68
N ARG A 444 23.82 -87.77 -28.96
CA ARG A 444 22.40 -87.76 -28.61
C ARG A 444 22.05 -86.69 -27.59
N ALA A 445 22.83 -86.55 -26.52
CA ALA A 445 22.65 -85.47 -25.55
C ALA A 445 22.77 -84.09 -26.20
N LYS A 446 23.74 -83.90 -27.11
CA LYS A 446 23.88 -82.68 -27.92
C LYS A 446 22.69 -82.45 -28.83
N ALA A 447 22.19 -83.47 -29.53
CA ALA A 447 21.00 -83.32 -30.36
C ALA A 447 19.78 -82.85 -29.56
N VAL A 448 19.61 -83.35 -28.33
CA VAL A 448 18.54 -82.91 -27.42
C VAL A 448 18.79 -81.47 -26.95
N GLN A 449 20.01 -81.16 -26.51
CA GLN A 449 20.41 -79.79 -26.17
C GLN A 449 20.13 -78.81 -27.31
N ASP A 450 20.61 -79.08 -28.52
CA ASP A 450 20.44 -78.24 -29.71
C ASP A 450 18.97 -78.03 -30.04
N TYR A 451 18.16 -79.08 -29.89
CA TYR A 451 16.73 -78.97 -30.10
C TYR A 451 16.06 -78.08 -29.03
N LEU A 452 16.38 -78.26 -27.75
CA LEU A 452 15.85 -77.42 -26.66
C LEU A 452 16.24 -75.95 -26.85
N ILE A 453 17.46 -75.69 -27.34
CA ILE A 453 17.94 -74.36 -27.71
C ILE A 453 17.08 -73.79 -28.85
N SER A 454 16.79 -74.59 -29.88
CA SER A 454 15.91 -74.17 -30.99
C SER A 454 14.48 -73.82 -30.54
N GLN A 455 14.03 -74.37 -29.40
CA GLN A 455 12.71 -74.09 -28.80
C GLN A 455 12.73 -72.93 -27.79
N GLY A 456 13.86 -72.22 -27.68
CA GLY A 456 14.01 -70.99 -26.89
C GLY A 456 14.62 -71.17 -25.50
N VAL A 457 15.15 -72.35 -25.15
CA VAL A 457 15.95 -72.50 -23.93
C VAL A 457 17.34 -71.88 -24.17
N LYS A 458 17.79 -70.95 -23.34
CA LYS A 458 19.09 -70.28 -23.57
C LYS A 458 20.24 -71.30 -23.51
N ALA A 459 21.20 -71.17 -24.43
CA ALA A 459 22.28 -72.13 -24.60
C ALA A 459 23.23 -72.23 -23.39
N ASP A 460 23.47 -71.11 -22.71
CA ASP A 460 24.27 -71.00 -21.47
C ASP A 460 23.65 -71.73 -20.27
N ARG A 461 22.37 -72.11 -20.38
CA ARG A 461 21.65 -72.89 -19.37
C ARG A 461 21.74 -74.39 -19.59
N LEU A 462 22.27 -74.84 -20.72
CA LEU A 462 22.29 -76.25 -21.09
C LEU A 462 23.72 -76.74 -21.31
N SER A 463 24.02 -77.93 -20.81
CA SER A 463 25.24 -78.67 -21.14
C SER A 463 24.87 -80.11 -21.50
N ALA A 464 25.73 -80.79 -22.27
CA ALA A 464 25.49 -82.15 -22.73
C ALA A 464 26.64 -83.07 -22.31
N GLU A 465 26.29 -84.20 -21.70
CA GLU A 465 27.22 -85.23 -21.26
C GLU A 465 26.82 -86.62 -21.78
N GLY A 466 27.79 -87.42 -22.20
CA GLY A 466 27.58 -88.78 -22.69
C GLY A 466 28.20 -89.81 -21.74
N PHE A 467 27.40 -90.78 -21.30
CA PHE A 467 27.85 -91.82 -20.36
C PHE A 467 28.01 -93.22 -20.99
N GLY A 468 27.73 -93.37 -22.29
CA GLY A 468 27.72 -94.66 -22.96
C GLY A 468 26.87 -95.68 -22.19
N SER A 469 27.39 -96.88 -22.00
CA SER A 469 26.72 -97.94 -21.22
C SER A 469 27.15 -98.01 -19.74
N LYS A 470 27.81 -96.97 -19.21
CA LYS A 470 28.47 -97.00 -17.90
C LYS A 470 27.51 -96.79 -16.71
N ARG A 471 26.31 -96.25 -16.96
CA ARG A 471 25.26 -95.98 -15.95
C ARG A 471 23.93 -96.67 -16.31
N PRO A 472 23.87 -98.02 -16.29
CA PRO A 472 22.63 -98.74 -16.58
C PRO A 472 21.62 -98.60 -15.43
N ILE A 473 20.34 -98.47 -15.76
CA ILE A 473 19.22 -98.46 -14.81
C ILE A 473 18.42 -99.77 -14.83
N ASP A 474 18.72 -100.65 -15.80
CA ASP A 474 18.11 -101.97 -15.94
C ASP A 474 19.15 -102.98 -16.51
N THR A 475 18.80 -104.27 -16.51
CA THR A 475 19.65 -105.33 -17.03
C THR A 475 19.85 -105.23 -18.54
N ASN A 476 21.10 -105.22 -18.99
CA ASN A 476 21.41 -105.31 -20.42
C ASN A 476 21.16 -106.70 -21.02
N LYS A 477 20.79 -107.70 -20.20
CA LYS A 477 20.55 -109.07 -20.65
C LYS A 477 19.27 -109.19 -21.49
N THR A 478 18.23 -108.41 -21.19
CA THR A 478 16.93 -108.49 -21.88
C THR A 478 16.77 -107.36 -22.89
N ALA A 479 15.94 -107.56 -23.91
CA ALA A 479 15.64 -106.51 -24.90
C ALA A 479 14.93 -105.31 -24.24
N ALA A 480 14.04 -105.57 -23.29
CA ALA A 480 13.35 -104.54 -22.51
C ALA A 480 14.33 -103.73 -21.65
N GLY A 481 15.24 -104.38 -20.91
CA GLY A 481 16.20 -103.66 -20.08
C GLY A 481 17.24 -102.87 -20.89
N ARG A 482 17.64 -103.37 -22.06
CA ARG A 482 18.41 -102.56 -23.03
C ARG A 482 17.63 -101.35 -23.52
N ALA A 483 16.32 -101.47 -23.76
CA ALA A 483 15.49 -100.33 -24.13
C ALA A 483 15.42 -99.28 -23.03
N ASN A 484 15.26 -99.70 -21.77
CA ASN A 484 15.28 -98.80 -20.62
C ASN A 484 16.63 -98.09 -20.43
N ASN A 485 17.75 -98.78 -20.71
CA ASN A 485 19.09 -98.17 -20.62
C ASN A 485 19.36 -97.11 -21.70
N ARG A 486 18.75 -97.24 -22.89
CA ARG A 486 18.82 -96.25 -23.97
C ARG A 486 17.88 -95.09 -23.69
N ARG A 487 18.35 -94.10 -22.95
CA ARG A 487 17.52 -92.98 -22.46
C ARG A 487 18.28 -91.67 -22.47
N THR A 488 17.51 -90.59 -22.38
CA THR A 488 18.02 -89.26 -22.04
C THR A 488 17.57 -88.92 -20.64
N GLU A 489 18.48 -88.39 -19.83
CA GLU A 489 18.17 -87.86 -18.50
C GLU A 489 18.51 -86.36 -18.43
N VAL A 490 17.86 -85.66 -17.52
CA VAL A 490 18.11 -84.25 -17.22
C VAL A 490 18.45 -84.13 -15.75
N ARG A 491 19.52 -83.40 -15.45
CA ARG A 491 19.97 -83.11 -14.09
C ARG A 491 20.08 -81.61 -13.88
N LEU A 492 19.62 -81.13 -12.72
CA LEU A 492 19.82 -79.74 -12.29
C LEU A 492 21.29 -79.51 -11.92
N VAL A 493 21.87 -78.40 -12.36
CA VAL A 493 23.13 -77.88 -11.83
C VAL A 493 22.77 -77.08 -10.58
N LYS A 494 23.24 -77.56 -9.42
CA LYS A 494 23.04 -76.90 -8.13
C LYS A 494 24.11 -75.85 -7.88
#